data_AF-A0A250IN57-F1
#
_entry.id   AF-A0A250IN57-F1
#
_cell.length_a   1.000
_cell.length_b   1.000
_cell.length_c   1.000
_cell.angle_alpha   90.00
_cell.angle_beta   90.00
_cell.angle_gamma   90.00
#
_symmetry.space_group_name_H-M   'P 1'
#
loop_
_entity.id
_entity.type
_entity.pdbx_description
1 polymer ?
#
loop_
_entity_poly.entity_id
_entity_poly.type
_entity_poly.pdbx_seq_one_letter_code
_entity_poly.pdbx_strand_id
1 'polypeptide(L)'
;MRRLILAALLLPTLALADVDSRFAQLRDQAEALGSLGTFLDKYIGECSSFFSGLGCRGAAEEFRKQYEGKKLYMIVGESAASMVQPGPYQPGSGNYTILVTPSFPGGSYHLTQGAPSQLGSEDQPLVPPVRVTGTTPVGWNATDFMRLFSNHQVRLQIVFSPEGIWGLERNQGRGKLYGVSCRVEGVLLSNARTGKPLGMWLADEPADKAPRK
;
A
#
# COMPACT_ATOMS: atom_id res chain seq x y z
N MET A 1 1.16 -0.07 -60.42
CA MET A 1 1.97 0.52 -59.33
C MET A 1 1.17 0.43 -58.03
N ARG A 2 1.54 -0.48 -57.14
CA ARG A 2 0.77 -0.85 -55.93
C ARG A 2 1.34 -0.05 -54.75
N ARG A 3 0.64 0.97 -54.29
CA ARG A 3 1.05 1.80 -53.14
C ARG A 3 0.67 1.08 -51.84
N LEU A 4 1.67 0.56 -51.13
CA LEU A 4 1.54 0.07 -49.75
C LEU A 4 1.51 1.28 -48.82
N ILE A 5 0.34 1.54 -48.21
CA ILE A 5 0.20 2.52 -47.13
C ILE A 5 0.58 1.80 -45.84
N LEU A 6 1.78 2.10 -45.33
CA LEU A 6 2.25 1.65 -44.03
C LEU A 6 1.58 2.53 -42.96
N ALA A 7 0.55 2.03 -42.30
CA ALA A 7 -0.03 2.68 -41.13
C ALA A 7 0.91 2.49 -39.93
N ALA A 8 1.73 3.50 -39.64
CA ALA A 8 2.51 3.56 -38.42
C ALA A 8 1.55 3.75 -37.23
N LEU A 9 1.28 2.68 -36.49
CA LEU A 9 0.62 2.74 -35.19
C LEU A 9 1.53 3.51 -34.23
N LEU A 10 1.22 4.78 -34.03
CA LEU A 10 1.73 5.60 -32.92
C LEU A 10 1.12 5.05 -31.62
N LEU A 11 1.75 4.03 -31.04
CA LEU A 11 1.49 3.64 -29.67
C LEU A 11 1.96 4.81 -28.78
N PRO A 12 1.08 5.40 -27.94
CA PRO A 12 1.52 6.39 -26.98
C PRO A 12 2.40 5.67 -25.97
N THR A 13 3.72 5.83 -26.12
CA THR A 13 4.67 5.53 -25.04
C THR A 13 4.37 6.51 -23.92
N LEU A 14 3.48 6.13 -23.02
CA LEU A 14 3.40 6.74 -21.71
C LEU A 14 4.80 6.63 -21.13
N ALA A 15 5.50 7.76 -21.06
CA ALA A 15 6.77 7.89 -20.39
C ALA A 15 6.52 7.54 -18.91
N LEU A 16 6.66 6.25 -18.61
CA LEU A 16 6.80 5.71 -17.27
C LEU A 16 8.14 6.26 -16.78
N ALA A 17 8.12 7.47 -16.22
CA ALA A 17 9.27 8.09 -15.60
C ALA A 17 9.90 7.08 -14.62
N ASP A 18 11.12 6.64 -14.96
CA ASP A 18 12.04 5.77 -14.22
C ASP A 18 11.48 5.19 -12.91
N VAL A 19 10.53 4.26 -13.03
CA VAL A 19 10.15 3.40 -11.91
C VAL A 19 11.23 2.31 -11.83
N ASP A 20 11.85 2.16 -10.67
CA ASP A 20 12.82 1.08 -10.41
C ASP A 20 12.25 -0.26 -10.91
N SER A 21 13.02 -0.95 -11.74
CA SER A 21 12.57 -2.15 -12.46
C SER A 21 12.07 -3.25 -11.53
N ARG A 22 12.58 -3.30 -10.28
CA ARG A 22 12.17 -4.28 -9.28
C ARG A 22 10.74 -4.05 -8.81
N PHE A 23 10.35 -2.80 -8.56
CA PHE A 23 8.97 -2.50 -8.17
C PHE A 23 8.02 -2.58 -9.36
N ALA A 24 8.47 -2.18 -10.55
CA ALA A 24 7.68 -2.37 -11.77
C ALA A 24 7.34 -3.84 -11.96
N GLN A 25 8.34 -4.74 -11.86
CA GLN A 25 8.13 -6.19 -11.94
C GLN A 25 7.19 -6.71 -10.84
N LEU A 26 7.35 -6.24 -9.60
CA LEU A 26 6.49 -6.65 -8.48
C LEU A 26 5.03 -6.22 -8.71
N ARG A 27 4.82 -4.99 -9.18
CA ARG A 27 3.50 -4.46 -9.53
C ARG A 27 2.87 -5.21 -10.70
N ASP A 28 3.65 -5.49 -11.74
CA ASP A 28 3.14 -6.12 -12.97
C ASP A 28 2.76 -7.60 -12.72
N GLN A 29 3.26 -8.21 -11.64
CA GLN A 29 2.84 -9.52 -11.14
C GLN A 29 1.62 -9.46 -10.20
N ALA A 30 1.18 -8.28 -9.80
CA ALA A 30 0.09 -8.08 -8.85
C ALA A 30 -1.23 -7.74 -9.55
N GLU A 31 -2.34 -8.21 -8.99
CA GLU A 31 -3.68 -7.86 -9.45
C GLU A 31 -4.05 -6.46 -8.92
N ALA A 32 -4.49 -5.56 -9.81
CA ALA A 32 -4.89 -4.21 -9.39
C ALA A 32 -6.16 -4.26 -8.53
N LEU A 33 -6.07 -3.73 -7.32
CA LEU A 33 -7.21 -3.62 -6.41
C LEU A 33 -8.10 -2.46 -6.85
N GLY A 34 -9.38 -2.73 -7.10
CA GLY A 34 -10.34 -1.69 -7.48
C GLY A 34 -10.65 -0.72 -6.34
N SER A 35 -11.18 -1.23 -5.22
CA SER A 35 -11.57 -0.44 -4.04
C SER A 35 -11.15 -1.17 -2.78
N LEU A 36 -10.36 -0.52 -1.93
CA LEU A 36 -9.92 -1.09 -0.65
C LEU A 36 -11.11 -1.37 0.28
N GLY A 37 -12.06 -0.43 0.41
CA GLY A 37 -13.23 -0.63 1.26
C GLY A 37 -14.05 -1.85 0.84
N THR A 38 -14.38 -1.95 -0.45
CA THR A 38 -15.14 -3.09 -0.99
C THR A 38 -14.38 -4.41 -0.84
N PHE A 39 -13.05 -4.39 -0.99
CA PHE A 39 -12.23 -5.56 -0.71
C PHE A 39 -12.33 -5.97 0.75
N LEU A 40 -12.14 -5.03 1.69
CA LEU A 40 -12.18 -5.31 3.13
C LEU A 40 -13.56 -5.81 3.57
N ASP A 41 -14.64 -5.19 3.11
CA ASP A 41 -16.02 -5.60 3.41
C ASP A 41 -16.25 -7.08 3.04
N LYS A 42 -15.82 -7.48 1.84
CA LYS A 42 -15.97 -8.86 1.33
C LYS A 42 -15.02 -9.84 2.02
N TYR A 43 -13.77 -9.42 2.27
CA TYR A 43 -12.75 -10.28 2.86
C TYR A 43 -13.07 -10.62 4.31
N ILE A 44 -13.54 -9.61 5.07
CA ILE A 44 -13.93 -9.77 6.46
C ILE A 44 -15.26 -10.52 6.54
N GLY A 45 -16.26 -10.06 5.79
CA GLY A 45 -17.57 -10.70 5.75
C GLY A 45 -18.30 -10.67 7.08
N GLU A 46 -18.38 -9.50 7.72
CA GLU A 46 -19.20 -9.33 8.92
C GLU A 46 -20.69 -9.54 8.59
N CYS A 47 -21.21 -10.69 9.01
CA CYS A 47 -22.62 -11.01 8.89
C CYS A 47 -23.39 -10.33 10.04
N SER A 48 -23.45 -9.00 10.03
CA SER A 48 -24.07 -8.18 11.09
C SER A 48 -25.60 -8.22 11.08
N SER A 49 -26.22 -8.88 10.10
CA SER A 49 -27.67 -9.01 9.96
C SER A 49 -28.16 -10.41 10.36
N PHE A 50 -29.19 -10.45 11.23
CA PHE A 50 -29.83 -11.66 11.78
C PHE A 50 -30.32 -12.67 10.71
N PHE A 51 -30.51 -12.23 9.47
CA PHE A 51 -31.03 -13.05 8.35
C PHE A 51 -29.95 -13.55 7.36
N SER A 52 -28.67 -13.20 7.56
CA SER A 52 -27.60 -13.43 6.55
C SER A 52 -26.62 -14.55 6.92
N GLY A 53 -26.77 -15.15 8.10
CA GLY A 53 -25.69 -15.80 8.85
C GLY A 53 -25.01 -17.04 8.23
N LEU A 54 -25.66 -17.76 7.30
CA LEU A 54 -25.08 -18.96 6.69
C LEU A 54 -24.44 -18.70 5.31
N GLY A 55 -25.06 -17.87 4.47
CA GLY A 55 -24.54 -17.56 3.13
C GLY A 55 -23.37 -16.57 3.15
N CYS A 56 -23.39 -15.63 4.08
CA CYS A 56 -22.38 -14.57 4.17
C CYS A 56 -21.00 -15.11 4.61
N ARG A 57 -20.95 -16.02 5.58
CA ARG A 57 -19.69 -16.62 6.03
C ARG A 57 -19.03 -17.48 4.93
N GLY A 58 -19.83 -18.30 4.25
CA GLY A 58 -19.36 -19.11 3.12
C GLY A 58 -18.85 -18.24 1.96
N ALA A 59 -19.56 -17.16 1.64
CA ALA A 59 -19.12 -16.21 0.61
C ALA A 59 -17.81 -15.51 0.97
N ALA A 60 -17.62 -15.12 2.23
CA ALA A 60 -16.37 -14.52 2.69
C ALA A 60 -15.21 -15.52 2.69
N GLU A 61 -15.44 -16.76 3.12
CA GLU A 61 -14.44 -17.83 3.04
C GLU A 61 -14.03 -18.12 1.60
N GLU A 62 -14.99 -18.20 0.67
CA GLU A 62 -14.72 -18.40 -0.74
C GLU A 62 -13.97 -17.20 -1.36
N PHE A 63 -14.36 -15.98 -0.99
CA PHE A 63 -13.65 -14.78 -1.40
C PHE A 63 -12.19 -14.79 -0.91
N ARG A 64 -11.94 -15.18 0.35
CA ARG A 64 -10.57 -15.29 0.88
C ARG A 64 -9.73 -16.30 0.10
N LYS A 65 -10.29 -17.47 -0.23
CA LYS A 65 -9.59 -18.48 -1.05
C LYS A 65 -9.17 -17.96 -2.42
N GLN A 66 -9.97 -17.08 -3.04
CA GLN A 66 -9.63 -16.45 -4.33
C GLN A 66 -8.39 -15.53 -4.25
N TYR A 67 -8.02 -15.08 -3.05
CA TYR A 67 -6.89 -14.19 -2.82
C TYR A 67 -5.73 -14.84 -2.06
N GLU A 68 -5.84 -16.13 -1.73
CA GLU A 68 -4.75 -16.87 -1.09
C GLU A 68 -3.52 -16.92 -2.02
N GLY A 69 -2.38 -16.45 -1.52
CA GLY A 69 -1.12 -16.39 -2.28
C GLY A 69 -1.09 -15.33 -3.40
N LYS A 70 -2.15 -14.53 -3.59
CA LYS A 70 -2.16 -13.46 -4.57
C LYS A 70 -1.48 -12.20 -4.06
N LYS A 71 -0.78 -11.52 -4.96
CA LYS A 71 -0.30 -10.16 -4.76
C LYS A 71 -1.32 -9.18 -5.31
N LEU A 72 -1.62 -8.15 -4.53
CA LEU A 72 -2.53 -7.07 -4.87
C LEU A 72 -1.75 -5.77 -4.92
N TYR A 73 -2.13 -4.91 -5.85
CA TYR A 73 -1.55 -3.59 -6.01
C TYR A 73 -2.61 -2.52 -5.81
N MET A 74 -2.28 -1.46 -5.07
CA MET A 74 -3.14 -0.29 -4.97
C MET A 74 -2.36 1.02 -4.92
N ILE A 75 -3.01 2.07 -5.43
CA ILE A 75 -2.56 3.45 -5.26
C ILE A 75 -3.32 4.05 -4.09
N VAL A 76 -2.60 4.53 -3.11
CA VAL A 76 -3.14 5.29 -2.00
C VAL A 76 -3.14 6.77 -2.39
N GLY A 77 -4.34 7.34 -2.45
CA GLY A 77 -4.58 8.74 -2.80
C GLY A 77 -4.29 9.72 -1.66
N GLU A 78 -5.11 10.76 -1.51
CA GLU A 78 -4.93 11.83 -0.52
C GLU A 78 -4.86 11.32 0.94
N SER A 79 -5.47 10.16 1.22
CA SER A 79 -5.36 9.48 2.51
C SER A 79 -3.93 9.02 2.85
N ALA A 80 -3.00 9.01 1.89
CA ALA A 80 -1.59 8.69 2.14
C ALA A 80 -0.94 9.61 3.18
N ALA A 81 -1.45 10.84 3.34
CA ALA A 81 -0.90 11.81 4.26
C ALA A 81 -0.85 11.33 5.72
N SER A 82 -1.85 10.56 6.19
CA SER A 82 -1.87 10.06 7.57
C SER A 82 -0.90 8.90 7.81
N MET A 83 -0.44 8.26 6.73
CA MET A 83 0.45 7.09 6.77
C MET A 83 1.89 7.45 6.50
N VAL A 84 2.20 8.66 6.05
CA VAL A 84 3.54 9.04 5.64
C VAL A 84 4.03 10.22 6.46
N GLN A 85 5.19 10.07 7.10
CA GLN A 85 5.82 11.11 7.91
C GLN A 85 7.25 11.39 7.43
N PRO A 86 7.69 12.65 7.45
CA PRO A 86 9.09 12.97 7.22
C PRO A 86 9.95 12.41 8.35
N GLY A 87 11.00 11.66 7.99
CA GLY A 87 12.07 11.27 8.89
C GLY A 87 13.26 12.25 8.83
N PRO A 88 14.45 11.84 9.31
CA PRO A 88 15.65 12.65 9.25
C PRO A 88 16.01 13.11 7.82
N TYR A 89 16.47 14.36 7.70
CA TYR A 89 17.00 14.97 6.48
C TYR A 89 18.45 15.43 6.72
N GLN A 90 19.35 15.16 5.78
CA GLN A 90 20.77 15.53 5.85
C GLN A 90 21.10 16.65 4.85
N PRO A 91 21.30 17.91 5.31
CA PRO A 91 21.48 19.05 4.42
C PRO A 91 22.69 18.98 3.47
N GLY A 92 23.77 18.31 3.88
CA GLY A 92 25.00 18.22 3.06
C GLY A 92 24.94 17.19 1.94
N SER A 93 24.20 16.10 2.14
CA SER A 93 24.07 15.01 1.16
C SER A 93 22.72 15.03 0.41
N GLY A 94 21.73 15.75 0.94
CA GLY A 94 20.35 15.70 0.45
C GLY A 94 19.64 14.39 0.77
N ASN A 95 20.26 13.47 1.54
CA ASN A 95 19.68 12.19 1.92
C ASN A 95 18.56 12.39 2.94
N TYR A 96 17.49 11.62 2.80
CA TYR A 96 16.37 11.64 3.72
C TYR A 96 15.80 10.26 3.97
N THR A 97 15.00 10.18 5.04
CA THR A 97 14.13 9.05 5.32
C THR A 97 12.68 9.52 5.34
N ILE A 98 11.80 8.69 4.84
CA ILE A 98 10.36 8.81 4.95
C ILE A 98 9.86 7.60 5.72
N LEU A 99 9.07 7.83 6.76
CA LEU A 99 8.43 6.78 7.54
C LEU A 99 7.05 6.51 6.95
N VAL A 100 6.78 5.27 6.58
CA VAL A 100 5.47 4.85 6.09
C VAL A 100 4.87 3.88 7.10
N THR A 101 3.75 4.23 7.70
CA THR A 101 2.97 3.36 8.58
C THR A 101 1.99 2.56 7.73
N PRO A 102 2.21 1.25 7.53
CA PRO A 102 1.38 0.43 6.65
C PRO A 102 0.05 0.02 7.32
N SER A 103 -0.80 1.00 7.58
CA SER A 103 -2.15 0.85 8.14
C SER A 103 -3.13 1.70 7.33
N PHE A 104 -3.78 1.06 6.36
CA PHE A 104 -4.58 1.69 5.33
C PHE A 104 -6.07 1.58 5.67
N PRO A 105 -6.76 2.70 5.98
CA PRO A 105 -8.19 2.69 6.26
C PRO A 105 -8.99 2.45 4.98
N GLY A 106 -10.05 1.65 5.08
CA GLY A 106 -11.02 1.42 4.02
C GLY A 106 -12.41 1.13 4.58
N GLY A 107 -13.30 2.11 4.50
CA GLY A 107 -14.63 2.02 5.12
C GLY A 107 -14.52 1.97 6.65
N SER A 108 -15.12 0.94 7.26
CA SER A 108 -15.07 0.70 8.71
C SER A 108 -13.91 -0.18 9.17
N TYR A 109 -13.04 -0.58 8.24
CA TYR A 109 -11.97 -1.55 8.46
C TYR A 109 -10.60 -1.00 8.08
N HIS A 110 -9.55 -1.75 8.42
CA HIS A 110 -8.17 -1.42 8.07
C HIS A 110 -7.48 -2.59 7.38
N LEU A 111 -6.61 -2.29 6.43
CA LEU A 111 -5.57 -3.19 5.94
C LEU A 111 -4.26 -2.85 6.64
N THR A 112 -3.61 -3.82 7.28
CA THR A 112 -2.39 -3.56 8.07
C THR A 112 -1.26 -4.51 7.69
N GLN A 113 -0.01 -4.06 7.80
CA GLN A 113 1.12 -4.98 7.77
C GLN A 113 1.11 -5.86 9.04
N GLY A 114 0.93 -7.16 8.84
CA GLY A 114 0.67 -8.10 9.93
C GLY A 114 -0.62 -7.80 10.70
N ALA A 115 -0.83 -8.55 11.78
CA ALA A 115 -1.92 -8.31 12.71
C ALA A 115 -1.44 -7.36 13.84
N PRO A 116 -2.05 -6.18 14.02
CA PRO A 116 -1.74 -5.29 15.13
C PRO A 116 -2.11 -5.96 16.46
N SER A 117 -1.32 -5.72 17.51
CA SER A 117 -1.60 -6.20 18.87
C SER A 117 -2.39 -5.21 19.71
N GLN A 118 -2.41 -3.93 19.32
CA GLN A 118 -3.02 -2.85 20.08
C GLN A 118 -3.46 -1.70 19.17
N LEU A 119 -4.40 -0.90 19.67
CA LEU A 119 -4.87 0.33 19.05
C LEU A 119 -4.28 1.53 19.79
N GLY A 120 -3.99 2.59 19.03
CA GLY A 120 -3.54 3.88 19.56
C GLY A 120 -4.70 4.75 20.01
N SER A 121 -4.43 6.05 20.09
CA SER A 121 -5.48 7.08 20.18
C SER A 121 -6.41 6.99 18.96
N GLU A 122 -7.71 7.27 19.17
CA GLU A 122 -8.73 7.25 18.09
C GLU A 122 -8.88 5.89 17.39
N ASP A 123 -8.60 4.80 18.09
CA ASP A 123 -8.70 3.42 17.58
C ASP A 123 -7.81 3.12 16.35
N GLN A 124 -6.76 3.91 16.08
CA GLN A 124 -5.86 3.63 14.96
C GLN A 124 -5.01 2.37 15.24
N PRO A 125 -4.95 1.38 14.32
CA PRO A 125 -4.07 0.23 14.49
C PRO A 125 -2.60 0.62 14.55
N LEU A 126 -1.89 0.17 15.60
CA LEU A 126 -0.46 0.43 15.76
C LEU A 126 0.35 -0.67 15.06
N VAL A 127 1.09 -0.25 14.02
CA VAL A 127 2.03 -1.09 13.28
C VAL A 127 3.38 -0.39 13.15
N PRO A 128 4.51 -1.14 13.15
CA PRO A 128 5.82 -0.55 12.93
C PRO A 128 5.91 0.13 11.55
N PRO A 129 6.50 1.34 11.45
CA PRO A 129 6.68 1.99 10.17
C PRO A 129 7.81 1.32 9.37
N VAL A 130 7.64 1.25 8.05
CA VAL A 130 8.73 0.94 7.12
C VAL A 130 9.49 2.23 6.79
N ARG A 131 10.80 2.10 6.57
CA ARG A 131 11.68 3.23 6.28
C ARG A 131 11.99 3.24 4.79
N VAL A 132 11.55 4.30 4.13
CA VAL A 132 11.87 4.57 2.72
C VAL A 132 12.96 5.62 2.69
N THR A 133 14.08 5.33 2.03
CA THR A 133 15.17 6.30 1.88
C THR A 133 15.19 6.88 0.48
N GLY A 134 15.76 8.08 0.36
CA GLY A 134 15.95 8.74 -0.92
C GLY A 134 16.94 9.88 -0.81
N THR A 135 17.22 10.50 -1.95
CA THR A 135 18.09 11.67 -2.06
C THR A 135 17.35 12.74 -2.83
N THR A 136 17.39 13.96 -2.33
CA THR A 136 16.66 15.08 -2.94
C THR A 136 17.26 15.48 -4.28
N PRO A 137 16.44 16.07 -5.18
CA PRO A 137 16.95 16.74 -6.37
C PRO A 137 17.94 17.85 -6.01
N VAL A 138 18.87 18.13 -6.92
CA VAL A 138 19.82 19.24 -6.77
C VAL A 138 19.06 20.55 -6.50
N GLY A 139 19.50 21.29 -5.48
CA GLY A 139 18.95 22.60 -5.11
C GLY A 139 17.82 22.56 -4.09
N TRP A 140 17.33 21.38 -3.70
CA TRP A 140 16.40 21.26 -2.59
C TRP A 140 17.09 21.45 -1.24
N ASN A 141 16.39 22.11 -0.31
CA ASN A 141 16.77 22.16 1.08
C ASN A 141 15.76 21.41 1.98
N ALA A 142 16.01 21.40 3.28
CA ALA A 142 15.13 20.73 4.24
C ALA A 142 13.68 21.26 4.20
N THR A 143 13.49 22.57 3.97
CA THR A 143 12.16 23.19 3.86
C THR A 143 11.40 22.65 2.65
N ASP A 144 12.06 22.48 1.50
CA ASP A 144 11.45 21.91 0.30
C ASP A 144 10.99 20.47 0.53
N PHE A 145 11.82 19.67 1.21
CA PHE A 145 11.47 18.30 1.60
C PHE A 145 10.26 18.28 2.54
N MET A 146 10.28 19.07 3.62
CA MET A 146 9.17 19.13 4.59
C MET A 146 7.86 19.59 3.94
N ARG A 147 7.93 20.49 2.95
CA ARG A 147 6.78 20.99 2.22
C ARG A 147 6.01 19.90 1.47
N LEU A 148 6.66 18.80 1.09
CA LEU A 148 5.96 17.66 0.49
C LEU A 148 4.88 17.09 1.41
N PHE A 149 5.15 17.04 2.70
CA PHE A 149 4.27 16.44 3.70
C PHE A 149 3.21 17.42 4.15
N SER A 150 3.59 18.68 4.42
CA SER A 150 2.64 19.72 4.83
C SER A 150 1.57 20.01 3.78
N ASN A 151 1.90 19.82 2.49
CA ASN A 151 1.01 20.08 1.38
C ASN A 151 0.37 18.81 0.81
N HIS A 152 0.52 17.66 1.47
CA HIS A 152 -0.02 16.37 1.02
C HIS A 152 0.39 16.00 -0.42
N GLN A 153 1.63 16.31 -0.81
CA GLN A 153 2.17 16.09 -2.16
C GLN A 153 2.88 14.75 -2.30
N VAL A 154 2.58 13.78 -1.44
CA VAL A 154 3.11 12.43 -1.50
C VAL A 154 2.02 11.48 -1.96
N ARG A 155 2.30 10.71 -3.01
CA ARG A 155 1.48 9.59 -3.47
C ARG A 155 2.19 8.30 -3.13
N LEU A 156 1.44 7.36 -2.58
CA LEU A 156 1.93 6.06 -2.18
C LEU A 156 1.33 4.97 -3.08
N GLN A 157 2.17 4.06 -3.55
CA GLN A 157 1.80 2.84 -4.23
C GLN A 157 2.28 1.67 -3.39
N ILE A 158 1.43 0.66 -3.21
CA ILE A 158 1.81 -0.54 -2.47
C ILE A 158 1.51 -1.80 -3.26
N VAL A 159 2.34 -2.82 -3.04
CA VAL A 159 2.04 -4.20 -3.39
C VAL A 159 2.00 -5.01 -2.10
N PHE A 160 0.96 -5.82 -1.90
CA PHE A 160 0.77 -6.59 -0.69
C PHE A 160 0.07 -7.92 -0.95
N SER A 161 0.23 -8.87 -0.03
CA SER A 161 -0.44 -10.17 -0.04
C SER A 161 -1.33 -10.27 1.21
N PRO A 162 -2.67 -10.43 1.09
CA PRO A 162 -3.53 -10.58 2.26
C PRO A 162 -3.28 -11.94 2.94
N GLU A 163 -3.29 -11.96 4.28
CA GLU A 163 -2.94 -13.14 5.08
C GLU A 163 -4.09 -13.62 5.97
N GLY A 164 -4.88 -12.71 6.53
CA GLY A 164 -5.89 -13.09 7.52
C GLY A 164 -6.70 -11.92 8.04
N ILE A 165 -7.62 -12.21 8.96
CA ILE A 165 -8.43 -11.22 9.64
C ILE A 165 -7.91 -11.07 11.06
N TRP A 166 -7.87 -9.84 11.56
CA TRP A 166 -7.67 -9.53 12.97
C TRP A 166 -8.86 -8.74 13.51
N GLY A 167 -9.01 -8.77 14.83
CA GLY A 167 -10.00 -7.97 15.54
C GLY A 167 -9.45 -7.54 16.89
N LEU A 168 -9.61 -6.27 17.23
CA LEU A 168 -9.19 -5.68 18.50
C LEU A 168 -10.37 -4.96 19.15
N GLU A 169 -10.43 -4.97 20.47
CA GLU A 169 -11.41 -4.16 21.20
C GLU A 169 -11.11 -2.68 21.00
N ARG A 170 -12.15 -1.88 20.75
CA ARG A 170 -11.99 -0.43 20.62
C ARG A 170 -11.64 0.19 21.96
N ASN A 171 -10.72 1.15 21.94
CA ASN A 171 -10.42 2.00 23.09
C ASN A 171 -11.53 3.04 23.29
N GLN A 172 -12.14 3.50 22.20
CA GLN A 172 -13.24 4.46 22.21
C GLN A 172 -14.55 3.81 21.71
N GLY A 173 -15.58 3.81 22.56
CA GLY A 173 -16.90 3.26 22.23
C GLY A 173 -17.08 1.80 22.64
N ARG A 174 -17.99 1.09 21.97
CA ARG A 174 -18.29 -0.33 22.21
C ARG A 174 -18.04 -1.15 20.95
N GLY A 175 -17.54 -2.37 21.13
CA GLY A 175 -17.36 -3.34 20.06
C GLY A 175 -15.91 -3.45 19.57
N LYS A 176 -15.73 -4.30 18.57
CA LYS A 176 -14.43 -4.61 17.97
C LYS A 176 -14.19 -3.76 16.72
N LEU A 177 -12.94 -3.36 16.52
CA LEU A 177 -12.42 -2.95 15.23
C LEU A 177 -11.84 -4.17 14.53
N TYR A 178 -12.21 -4.40 13.28
CA TYR A 178 -11.68 -5.47 12.47
C TYR A 178 -10.82 -4.94 11.33
N GLY A 179 -9.95 -5.81 10.84
CA GLY A 179 -9.16 -5.53 9.66
C GLY A 179 -8.55 -6.78 9.06
N VAL A 180 -7.81 -6.57 7.98
CA VAL A 180 -7.10 -7.61 7.25
C VAL A 180 -5.61 -7.42 7.46
N SER A 181 -4.93 -8.46 7.95
CA SER A 181 -3.48 -8.51 7.98
C SER A 181 -2.96 -8.83 6.58
N CYS A 182 -1.85 -8.20 6.20
CA CYS A 182 -1.17 -8.46 4.95
C CYS A 182 0.35 -8.46 5.14
N ARG A 183 1.05 -9.11 4.21
CA ARG A 183 2.46 -8.90 3.97
C ARG A 183 2.63 -7.81 2.93
N VAL A 184 3.23 -6.69 3.29
CA VAL A 184 3.60 -5.64 2.32
C VAL A 184 4.87 -6.10 1.62
N GLU A 185 4.80 -6.25 0.30
CA GLU A 185 5.91 -6.72 -0.55
C GLU A 185 6.74 -5.53 -1.08
N GLY A 186 6.09 -4.38 -1.27
CA GLY A 186 6.76 -3.19 -1.76
C GLY A 186 5.94 -1.92 -1.56
N VAL A 187 6.68 -0.81 -1.42
CA VAL A 187 6.17 0.54 -1.21
C VAL A 187 6.94 1.46 -2.16
N LEU A 188 6.23 2.19 -3.01
CA LEU A 188 6.81 3.24 -3.85
C LEU A 188 6.17 4.58 -3.49
N LEU A 189 7.01 5.53 -3.11
CA LEU A 189 6.61 6.91 -2.86
C LEU A 189 6.96 7.77 -4.07
N SER A 190 6.05 8.67 -4.42
CA SER A 190 6.23 9.61 -5.52
C SER A 190 5.64 10.97 -5.17
N ASN A 191 6.15 12.01 -5.82
CA ASN A 191 5.53 13.32 -5.74
C ASN A 191 4.17 13.28 -6.46
N ALA A 192 3.09 13.58 -5.77
CA ALA A 192 1.73 13.45 -6.29
C ALA A 192 1.46 14.36 -7.51
N ARG A 193 2.18 15.48 -7.63
CA ARG A 193 2.03 16.44 -8.75
C ARG A 193 2.88 16.05 -9.95
N THR A 194 4.13 15.67 -9.73
CA THR A 194 5.09 15.45 -10.84
C THR A 194 5.25 13.98 -11.21
N GLY A 195 4.77 13.05 -10.38
CA GLY A 195 4.97 11.61 -10.54
C GLY A 195 6.40 11.15 -10.25
N LYS A 196 7.34 12.07 -9.96
CA LYS A 196 8.74 11.71 -9.72
C LYS A 196 8.88 10.84 -8.47
N PRO A 197 9.65 9.74 -8.51
CA PRO A 197 9.92 8.92 -7.34
C PRO A 197 10.57 9.74 -6.21
N LEU A 198 10.09 9.52 -4.99
CA LEU A 198 10.69 10.02 -3.75
C LEU A 198 11.48 8.93 -3.03
N GLY A 199 11.23 7.67 -3.35
CA GLY A 199 11.94 6.55 -2.75
C GLY A 199 11.10 5.29 -2.80
N MET A 200 11.75 4.17 -2.49
CA MET A 200 11.14 2.86 -2.54
C MET A 200 11.62 2.01 -1.38
N TRP A 201 10.74 1.13 -0.91
CA TRP A 201 11.06 0.04 -0.01
C TRP A 201 10.52 -1.26 -0.60
N LEU A 202 11.30 -2.33 -0.51
CA LEU A 202 10.90 -3.68 -0.92
C LEU A 202 11.11 -4.57 0.30
N ALA A 203 10.18 -5.52 0.51
CA ALA A 203 10.42 -6.58 1.47
C ALA A 203 11.61 -7.41 0.98
N ASP A 204 12.48 -7.83 1.91
CA ASP A 204 13.48 -8.83 1.60
C ASP A 204 12.77 -10.11 1.12
N GLU A 205 13.28 -10.70 0.04
CA GLU A 205 12.74 -11.96 -0.49
C GLU A 205 12.69 -12.99 0.65
N PRO A 206 11.57 -13.73 0.85
CA PRO A 206 11.52 -14.72 1.90
C PRO A 206 12.70 -15.67 1.70
N ALA A 207 13.58 -15.76 2.70
CA ALA A 207 14.63 -16.76 2.73
C ALA A 207 13.96 -18.11 2.46
N ASP A 208 14.25 -18.65 1.27
CA ASP A 208 13.72 -19.91 0.80
C ASP A 208 13.88 -20.94 1.92
N LYS A 209 12.83 -21.71 2.19
CA LYS A 209 12.75 -22.66 3.31
C LYS A 209 14.08 -23.36 3.48
N ALA A 210 14.85 -22.99 4.51
CA ALA A 210 16.03 -23.74 4.88
C ALA A 210 15.61 -25.20 5.02
N PRO A 211 16.26 -26.16 4.33
CA PRO A 211 15.88 -27.54 4.41
C PRO A 211 15.96 -27.95 5.89
N ARG A 212 14.82 -28.39 6.44
CA ARG A 212 14.79 -29.05 7.74
C ARG A 212 15.76 -30.23 7.64
N LYS A 213 16.87 -30.14 8.36
CA LYS A 213 17.73 -31.28 8.63
C LYS A 213 17.00 -32.28 9.50
#